data_AF-A0A9Q9MS68-F1
#
_entry.id   AF-A0A9Q9MS68-F1
#
_cell.length_a   1.000
_cell.length_b   1.000
_cell.length_c   1.000
_cell.angle_alpha   90.00
_cell.angle_beta   90.00
_cell.angle_gamma   90.00
#
_symmetry.space_group_name_H-M   'P 1'
#
loop_
_entity.id
_entity.type
_entity.pdbx_description
1 polymer ?
#
loop_
_entity_poly.entity_id
_entity_poly.type
_entity_poly.pdbx_seq_one_letter_code
_entity_poly.pdbx_strand_id
1 'polypeptide(L)'
;MNYIDEINEYRLFCKKYYPYSDSNSFLNDKDNRIFLLHLFQLINLFEIYTDYDVSDNKHLEQISKMILTILLDLLLAIPTNNDLFVSICIRQLSEKLLDLVYSEFCEKDISQKNLLKIHYRFLWENGIQKSIRYKELANRDKEYLNQINNIFKTESDIVHFKNKHSSTAIYLEEIIKTDIKFNQNILKQRINSIHVFCIDLLPRILKIDFNKFSMNQKMEYINLVNYLKPKPFKNN
;
A
#
# COMPACT_ATOMS: atom_id res chain seq x y z
N MET A 1 7.72 17.34 -0.34
CA MET A 1 6.25 17.24 -0.50
C MET A 1 5.51 18.02 0.59
N ASN A 2 4.59 18.93 0.26
CA ASN A 2 3.70 19.54 1.27
C ASN A 2 2.38 18.76 1.37
N TYR A 3 2.30 17.82 2.31
CA TYR A 3 1.14 16.93 2.47
C TYR A 3 -0.20 17.66 2.61
N ILE A 4 -0.22 18.86 3.21
CA ILE A 4 -1.47 19.61 3.39
C ILE A 4 -2.00 20.09 2.03
N ASP A 5 -1.10 20.62 1.19
CA ASP A 5 -1.47 21.14 -0.13
C ASP A 5 -1.89 20.00 -1.05
N GLU A 6 -1.12 18.90 -1.08
CA GLU A 6 -1.44 17.67 -1.84
C GLU A 6 -2.82 17.10 -1.49
N ILE A 7 -3.13 16.98 -0.20
CA ILE A 7 -4.45 16.53 0.26
C ILE A 7 -5.55 17.50 -0.18
N ASN A 8 -5.29 18.81 -0.14
CA ASN A 8 -6.27 19.80 -0.56
C ASN A 8 -6.50 19.75 -2.08
N GLU A 9 -5.44 19.62 -2.88
CA GLU A 9 -5.53 19.47 -4.33
C GLU A 9 -6.30 18.21 -4.72
N TYR A 10 -5.98 17.07 -4.08
CA TYR A 10 -6.72 15.83 -4.29
C TYR A 10 -8.21 15.96 -3.92
N ARG A 11 -8.54 16.67 -2.84
CA ARG A 11 -9.94 16.94 -2.49
C ARG A 11 -10.64 17.84 -3.53
N LEU A 12 -9.94 18.81 -4.10
CA LEU A 12 -10.47 19.63 -5.20
C LEU A 12 -10.71 18.80 -6.46
N PHE A 13 -9.76 17.92 -6.79
CA PHE A 13 -9.90 16.95 -7.88
C PHE A 13 -11.14 16.08 -7.69
N CYS A 14 -11.32 15.45 -6.52
CA CYS A 14 -12.48 14.60 -6.25
C CYS A 14 -13.81 15.35 -6.34
N LYS A 15 -13.88 16.58 -5.81
CA LYS A 15 -15.07 17.44 -5.94
C LYS A 15 -15.41 17.75 -7.40
N LYS A 16 -14.40 17.95 -8.24
CA LYS A 16 -14.58 18.29 -9.64
C LYS A 16 -15.04 17.09 -10.48
N TYR A 17 -14.44 15.93 -10.28
CA TYR A 17 -14.64 14.77 -11.17
C TYR A 17 -15.57 13.69 -10.60
N TYR A 18 -15.81 13.68 -9.30
CA TYR A 18 -16.73 12.73 -8.64
C TYR A 18 -17.80 13.44 -7.79
N PRO A 19 -18.48 14.51 -8.30
CA PRO A 19 -19.33 15.39 -7.50
C PRO A 19 -20.51 14.70 -6.81
N TYR A 20 -21.02 13.60 -7.38
CA TYR A 20 -22.20 12.87 -6.91
C TYR A 20 -21.89 11.55 -6.19
N SER A 21 -20.62 11.27 -5.91
CA SER A 21 -20.24 10.06 -5.19
C SER A 21 -20.49 10.23 -3.68
N ASP A 22 -21.05 9.21 -3.02
CA ASP A 22 -21.21 9.19 -1.56
C ASP A 22 -19.85 9.33 -0.84
N SER A 23 -18.74 9.00 -1.52
CA SER A 23 -17.37 9.15 -1.04
C SER A 23 -16.93 10.62 -0.88
N ASN A 24 -17.62 11.61 -1.48
CA ASN A 24 -17.35 13.02 -1.21
C ASN A 24 -17.63 13.39 0.25
N SER A 25 -18.58 12.72 0.91
CA SER A 25 -18.79 12.90 2.35
C SER A 25 -17.57 12.42 3.13
N PHE A 26 -17.01 11.27 2.77
CA PHE A 26 -15.78 10.72 3.34
C PHE A 26 -14.57 11.61 3.11
N LEU A 27 -14.35 12.12 1.89
CA LEU A 27 -13.21 12.97 1.58
C LEU A 27 -13.30 14.37 2.22
N ASN A 28 -14.49 14.79 2.66
CA ASN A 28 -14.71 16.08 3.32
C ASN A 28 -14.77 16.00 4.85
N ASP A 29 -14.88 14.79 5.40
CA ASP A 29 -14.81 14.56 6.83
C ASP A 29 -13.40 14.89 7.36
N LYS A 30 -13.36 15.70 8.41
CA LYS A 30 -12.10 16.08 9.07
C LYS A 30 -11.40 14.86 9.67
N ASP A 31 -12.15 13.85 10.06
CA ASP A 31 -11.63 12.62 10.67
C ASP A 31 -10.91 11.71 9.64
N ASN A 32 -11.12 11.96 8.34
CA ASN A 32 -10.50 11.20 7.25
C ASN A 32 -9.19 11.82 6.72
N ARG A 33 -8.76 12.95 7.30
CA ARG A 33 -7.49 13.59 6.93
C ARG A 33 -6.27 12.74 7.27
N ILE A 34 -6.30 12.02 8.39
CA ILE A 34 -5.20 11.13 8.81
C ILE A 34 -5.04 9.99 7.81
N PHE A 35 -6.16 9.45 7.32
CA PHE A 35 -6.16 8.40 6.29
C PHE A 35 -5.49 8.88 4.99
N LEU A 36 -5.86 10.06 4.49
CA LEU A 36 -5.24 10.64 3.30
C LEU A 36 -3.77 10.96 3.53
N LEU A 37 -3.42 11.48 4.71
CA LEU A 37 -2.03 11.71 5.11
C LEU A 37 -1.20 10.41 5.01
N HIS A 38 -1.69 9.29 5.54
CA HIS A 38 -1.01 8.01 5.44
C HIS A 38 -0.79 7.58 3.99
N LEU A 39 -1.78 7.77 3.10
CA LEU A 39 -1.62 7.46 1.68
C LEU A 39 -0.53 8.31 1.01
N PHE A 40 -0.52 9.62 1.25
CA PHE A 40 0.52 10.49 0.69
C PHE A 40 1.90 10.24 1.32
N GLN A 41 1.97 9.83 2.59
CA GLN A 41 3.22 9.40 3.20
C GLN A 41 3.75 8.11 2.58
N LEU A 42 2.86 7.15 2.25
CA LEU A 42 3.24 5.97 1.48
C LEU A 42 3.77 6.35 0.09
N ILE A 43 3.09 7.26 -0.62
CA ILE A 43 3.54 7.76 -1.93
C ILE A 43 4.94 8.35 -1.82
N ASN A 44 5.16 9.31 -0.90
CA ASN A 44 6.49 9.92 -0.72
C ASN A 44 7.56 8.87 -0.35
N LEU A 45 7.24 7.90 0.51
CA LEU A 45 8.19 6.83 0.85
C LEU A 45 8.64 6.05 -0.39
N PHE A 46 7.71 5.67 -1.26
CA PHE A 46 8.05 4.90 -2.44
C PHE A 46 8.70 5.75 -3.54
N GLU A 47 8.46 7.06 -3.60
CA GLU A 47 9.25 8.00 -4.43
C GLU A 47 10.71 8.05 -3.95
N ILE A 48 10.95 8.09 -2.64
CA ILE A 48 12.31 8.01 -2.08
C ILE A 48 12.99 6.70 -2.49
N TYR A 49 12.24 5.58 -2.47
CA TYR A 49 12.77 4.26 -2.83
C TYR A 49 13.00 4.05 -4.31
N THR A 50 12.22 4.69 -5.19
CA THR A 50 12.50 4.64 -6.63
C THR A 50 13.83 5.29 -6.99
N ASP A 51 14.24 6.29 -6.22
CA ASP A 51 15.49 7.00 -6.46
C ASP A 51 16.68 6.42 -5.66
N TYR A 52 16.48 5.34 -4.90
CA TYR A 52 17.52 4.76 -4.03
C TYR A 52 18.39 3.75 -4.80
N ASP A 53 19.40 4.26 -5.49
CA ASP A 53 20.27 3.56 -6.43
C ASP A 53 21.37 2.69 -5.79
N VAL A 54 21.65 2.87 -4.50
CA VAL A 54 22.68 2.13 -3.75
C VAL A 54 22.20 0.81 -3.13
N SER A 55 20.99 0.37 -3.46
CA SER A 55 20.41 -0.87 -2.92
C SER A 55 21.03 -2.12 -3.54
N ASP A 56 21.39 -3.10 -2.70
CA ASP A 56 21.81 -4.43 -3.19
C ASP A 56 20.62 -5.25 -3.74
N ASN A 57 19.39 -4.84 -3.44
CA ASN A 57 18.18 -5.48 -3.96
C ASN A 57 17.78 -4.83 -5.29
N LYS A 58 18.10 -5.52 -6.40
CA LYS A 58 17.84 -5.07 -7.77
C LYS A 58 16.35 -4.85 -8.08
N HIS A 59 15.44 -5.37 -7.25
CA HIS A 59 14.00 -5.22 -7.45
C HIS A 59 13.43 -3.97 -6.76
N LEU A 60 14.18 -3.32 -5.88
CA LEU A 60 13.66 -2.22 -5.06
C LEU A 60 13.06 -1.11 -5.93
N GLU A 61 13.83 -0.58 -6.87
CA GLU A 61 13.40 0.50 -7.76
C GLU A 61 12.13 0.10 -8.54
N GLN A 62 12.18 -1.04 -9.23
CA GLN A 62 11.11 -1.46 -10.14
C GLN A 62 9.81 -1.78 -9.40
N ILE A 63 9.87 -2.50 -8.27
CA ILE A 63 8.67 -2.79 -7.49
C ILE A 63 8.16 -1.53 -6.81
N SER A 64 9.04 -0.60 -6.38
CA SER A 64 8.61 0.69 -5.84
C SER A 64 7.83 1.51 -6.88
N LYS A 65 8.25 1.51 -8.16
CA LYS A 65 7.48 2.14 -9.26
C LYS A 65 6.10 1.50 -9.44
N MET A 66 6.01 0.17 -9.33
CA MET A 66 4.74 -0.55 -9.40
C MET A 66 3.84 -0.18 -8.21
N ILE A 67 4.40 -0.10 -7.00
CA ILE A 67 3.68 0.30 -5.79
C ILE A 67 3.17 1.74 -5.92
N LEU A 68 3.98 2.67 -6.40
CA LEU A 68 3.55 4.05 -6.67
C LEU A 68 2.36 4.09 -7.62
N THR A 69 2.44 3.35 -8.73
CA THR A 69 1.34 3.26 -9.69
C THR A 69 0.05 2.78 -9.01
N ILE A 70 0.14 1.72 -8.20
CA ILE A 70 -1.01 1.16 -7.47
C ILE A 70 -1.56 2.15 -6.42
N LEU A 71 -0.70 2.92 -5.74
CA LEU A 71 -1.13 3.93 -4.78
C LEU A 71 -1.88 5.09 -5.47
N LEU A 72 -1.43 5.49 -6.67
CA LEU A 72 -2.13 6.48 -7.49
C LEU A 72 -3.47 5.92 -8.03
N ASP A 73 -3.48 4.67 -8.49
CA ASP A 73 -4.72 3.98 -8.89
C ASP A 73 -5.71 3.88 -7.72
N LEU A 74 -5.21 3.65 -6.50
CA LEU A 74 -6.02 3.63 -5.29
C LEU A 74 -6.63 5.01 -5.00
N LEU A 75 -5.88 6.10 -5.18
CA LEU A 75 -6.44 7.46 -5.08
C LEU A 75 -7.56 7.69 -6.10
N LEU A 76 -7.49 7.09 -7.29
CA LEU A 76 -8.58 7.15 -8.27
C LEU A 76 -9.75 6.23 -7.92
N ALA A 77 -9.47 5.07 -7.31
CA ALA A 77 -10.48 4.07 -6.95
C ALA A 77 -11.33 4.51 -5.74
N ILE A 78 -10.75 5.13 -4.71
CA ILE A 78 -11.45 5.57 -3.50
C ILE A 78 -12.70 6.42 -3.80
N PRO A 79 -12.63 7.48 -4.63
CA PRO A 79 -13.80 8.33 -4.87
C PRO A 79 -14.90 7.63 -5.68
N THR A 80 -14.60 6.52 -6.37
CA THR A 80 -15.62 5.73 -7.08
C THR A 80 -16.63 5.06 -6.13
N ASN A 81 -16.30 4.94 -4.84
CA ASN A 81 -17.11 4.25 -3.84
C ASN A 81 -17.41 2.77 -4.20
N ASN A 82 -16.57 2.14 -5.02
CA ASN A 82 -16.71 0.75 -5.44
C ASN A 82 -15.72 -0.14 -4.68
N ASP A 83 -16.25 -1.02 -3.83
CA ASP A 83 -15.45 -1.89 -2.95
C ASP A 83 -14.53 -2.83 -3.75
N LEU A 84 -14.98 -3.33 -4.91
CA LEU A 84 -14.17 -4.22 -5.74
C LEU A 84 -12.94 -3.52 -6.32
N PHE A 85 -13.09 -2.30 -6.83
CA PHE A 85 -11.95 -1.54 -7.38
C PHE A 85 -10.93 -1.22 -6.29
N VAL A 86 -11.40 -0.82 -5.10
CA VAL A 86 -10.54 -0.59 -3.95
C VAL A 86 -9.85 -1.89 -3.51
N SER A 87 -10.58 -3.00 -3.41
CA SER A 87 -10.03 -4.30 -3.06
C SER A 87 -8.98 -4.79 -4.05
N ILE A 88 -9.17 -4.58 -5.35
CA ILE A 88 -8.15 -4.90 -6.37
C ILE A 88 -6.86 -4.12 -6.09
N CYS A 89 -6.95 -2.81 -5.83
CA CYS A 89 -5.79 -1.97 -5.55
C CYS A 89 -5.08 -2.41 -4.26
N ILE A 90 -5.83 -2.66 -3.18
CA ILE A 90 -5.25 -3.10 -1.90
C ILE A 90 -4.63 -4.51 -2.01
N ARG A 91 -5.25 -5.41 -2.78
CA ARG A 91 -4.68 -6.73 -3.11
C ARG A 91 -3.35 -6.58 -3.83
N GLN A 92 -3.30 -5.79 -4.89
CA GLN A 92 -2.08 -5.57 -5.67
C GLN A 92 -0.99 -4.89 -4.83
N LEU A 93 -1.37 -3.91 -3.99
CA LEU A 93 -0.44 -3.22 -3.10
C LEU A 93 0.21 -4.20 -2.12
N SER A 94 -0.61 -4.98 -1.41
CA SER A 94 -0.11 -5.98 -0.46
C SER A 94 0.71 -7.08 -1.13
N GLU A 95 0.35 -7.49 -2.36
CA GLU A 95 1.16 -8.41 -3.17
C GLU A 95 2.56 -7.85 -3.45
N LYS A 96 2.66 -6.61 -3.95
CA LYS A 96 3.96 -6.01 -4.27
C LYS A 96 4.82 -5.75 -3.04
N LEU A 97 4.21 -5.43 -1.90
CA LEU A 97 4.91 -5.35 -0.63
C LEU A 97 5.51 -6.71 -0.24
N LEU A 98 4.77 -7.80 -0.42
CA LEU A 98 5.27 -9.16 -0.17
C LEU A 98 6.35 -9.56 -1.18
N ASP A 99 6.26 -9.16 -2.46
CA ASP A 99 7.31 -9.39 -3.46
C ASP A 99 8.64 -8.73 -3.03
N LEU A 100 8.59 -7.49 -2.51
CA LEU A 100 9.76 -6.82 -1.95
C LEU A 100 10.37 -7.60 -0.77
N VAL A 101 9.52 -8.02 0.18
CA VAL A 101 9.98 -8.82 1.33
C VAL A 101 10.59 -10.14 0.88
N TYR A 102 9.94 -10.84 -0.06
CA TYR A 102 10.44 -12.10 -0.61
C TYR A 102 11.81 -11.93 -1.26
N SER A 103 11.95 -10.92 -2.14
CA SER A 103 13.22 -10.65 -2.81
C SER A 103 14.35 -10.39 -1.81
N GLU A 104 14.05 -9.76 -0.66
CA GLU A 104 15.05 -9.46 0.34
C GLU A 104 15.35 -10.65 1.28
N PHE A 105 14.35 -11.46 1.61
CA PHE A 105 14.47 -12.56 2.58
C PHE A 105 14.87 -13.90 1.98
N CYS A 106 14.50 -14.15 0.73
CA CYS A 106 14.62 -15.47 0.09
C CYS A 106 15.66 -15.45 -1.02
N GLU A 107 15.47 -14.61 -2.04
CA GLU A 107 16.28 -14.65 -3.26
C GLU A 107 16.40 -13.26 -3.90
N LYS A 108 17.54 -12.59 -3.69
CA LYS A 108 17.79 -11.23 -4.21
C LYS A 108 18.08 -11.17 -5.70
N ASP A 109 18.56 -12.28 -6.27
CA ASP A 109 18.97 -12.39 -7.67
C ASP A 109 17.92 -13.10 -8.55
N ILE A 110 16.73 -13.39 -7.99
CA ILE A 110 15.63 -13.95 -8.76
C ILE A 110 15.31 -13.04 -9.96
N SER A 111 15.04 -13.60 -11.14
CA SER A 111 14.62 -12.73 -12.25
C SER A 111 13.29 -12.05 -11.93
N GLN A 112 13.12 -10.78 -12.29
CA GLN A 112 11.88 -10.03 -12.05
C GLN A 112 10.66 -10.77 -12.62
N LYS A 113 10.80 -11.36 -13.81
CA LYS A 113 9.75 -12.15 -14.45
C LYS A 113 9.32 -13.36 -13.61
N ASN A 114 10.27 -14.01 -12.92
CA ASN A 114 9.97 -15.14 -12.06
C ASN A 114 9.33 -14.67 -10.74
N LEU A 115 9.85 -13.59 -10.15
CA LEU A 115 9.31 -12.99 -8.93
C LEU A 115 7.82 -12.64 -9.09
N LEU A 116 7.47 -11.92 -10.16
CA LEU A 116 6.09 -11.51 -10.45
C LEU A 116 5.14 -12.66 -10.81
N LYS A 117 5.67 -13.88 -10.97
CA LYS A 117 4.88 -15.09 -11.28
C LYS A 117 4.76 -16.04 -10.09
N ILE A 118 5.38 -15.72 -8.95
CA ILE A 118 5.32 -16.58 -7.77
C ILE A 118 3.86 -16.62 -7.30
N HIS A 119 3.30 -17.84 -7.25
CA HIS A 119 1.99 -18.02 -6.65
C HIS A 119 2.05 -17.74 -5.15
N TYR A 120 0.98 -17.19 -4.57
CA TYR A 120 0.90 -16.84 -3.16
C TYR A 120 1.43 -17.92 -2.20
N ARG A 121 1.08 -19.20 -2.43
CA ARG A 121 1.58 -20.31 -1.60
C ARG A 121 3.11 -20.40 -1.58
N PHE A 122 3.74 -20.16 -2.72
CA PHE A 122 5.19 -20.15 -2.83
C PHE A 122 5.81 -18.86 -2.28
N LEU A 123 5.14 -17.72 -2.47
CA LEU A 123 5.56 -16.43 -1.94
C LEU A 123 5.63 -16.45 -0.41
N TRP A 124 4.55 -16.89 0.23
CA TRP A 124 4.38 -16.83 1.67
C TRP A 124 4.81 -18.11 2.39
N GLU A 125 4.07 -19.22 2.21
CA GLU A 125 4.25 -20.44 3.01
C GLU A 125 5.60 -21.13 2.75
N ASN A 126 6.02 -21.19 1.48
CA ASN A 126 7.29 -21.82 1.12
C ASN A 126 8.47 -20.85 1.06
N GLY A 127 8.19 -19.55 0.98
CA GLY A 127 9.16 -18.47 0.87
C GLY A 127 9.39 -17.77 2.20
N ILE A 128 8.73 -16.62 2.35
CA ILE A 128 8.94 -15.67 3.46
C ILE A 128 8.85 -16.40 4.80
N GLN A 129 7.78 -17.16 5.05
CA GLN A 129 7.53 -17.79 6.35
C GLN A 129 8.57 -18.85 6.72
N LYS A 130 9.19 -19.50 5.74
CA LYS A 130 10.24 -20.52 5.97
C LYS A 130 11.65 -19.92 6.05
N SER A 131 11.84 -18.69 5.57
CA SER A 131 13.15 -18.02 5.57
C SER A 131 13.72 -17.87 6.98
N ILE A 132 15.06 -17.94 7.09
CA ILE A 132 15.77 -17.73 8.35
C ILE A 132 15.50 -16.31 8.87
N ARG A 133 15.55 -15.31 7.98
CA ARG A 133 15.30 -13.91 8.34
C ARG A 133 13.93 -13.70 8.98
N TYR A 134 12.87 -14.31 8.43
CA TYR A 134 11.55 -14.24 9.04
C TYR A 134 11.52 -14.88 10.44
N LYS A 135 12.17 -16.04 10.63
CA LYS A 135 12.23 -16.72 11.93
C LYS A 135 12.94 -15.89 12.99
N GLU A 136 13.94 -15.11 12.60
CA GLU A 136 14.73 -14.23 13.46
C GLU A 136 14.06 -12.87 13.74
N LEU A 137 13.00 -12.50 13.02
CA LEU A 137 12.25 -11.28 13.32
C LEU A 137 11.68 -11.32 14.75
N ALA A 138 11.67 -10.15 15.41
CA ALA A 138 10.96 -9.95 16.65
C ALA A 138 9.45 -10.19 16.46
N ASN A 139 8.75 -10.62 17.51
CA ASN A 139 7.33 -10.98 17.43
C ASN A 139 6.46 -9.84 16.88
N ARG A 140 6.69 -8.59 17.31
CA ARG A 140 6.00 -7.41 16.79
C ARG A 140 6.20 -7.22 15.28
N ASP A 141 7.41 -7.43 14.78
CA ASP A 141 7.71 -7.28 13.36
C ASP A 141 7.07 -8.41 12.54
N LYS A 142 7.03 -9.62 13.09
CA LYS A 142 6.26 -10.73 12.49
C LYS A 142 4.78 -10.40 12.42
N GLU A 143 4.19 -9.81 13.46
CA GLU A 143 2.79 -9.39 13.48
C GLU A 143 2.48 -8.40 12.35
N TYR A 144 3.31 -7.37 12.15
CA TYR A 144 3.12 -6.44 11.03
C TYR A 144 3.17 -7.13 9.67
N LEU A 145 4.15 -8.00 9.45
CA LEU A 145 4.26 -8.72 8.18
C LEU A 145 3.11 -9.72 7.97
N ASN A 146 2.67 -10.40 9.04
CA ASN A 146 1.49 -11.27 9.02
C ASN A 146 0.21 -10.49 8.71
N GLN A 147 0.07 -9.26 9.19
CA GLN A 147 -1.06 -8.40 8.85
C GLN A 147 -1.10 -8.08 7.35
N ILE A 148 0.04 -7.75 6.72
CA ILE A 148 0.11 -7.54 5.26
C ILE A 148 -0.31 -8.80 4.50
N ASN A 149 0.18 -9.95 4.93
CA ASN A 149 -0.21 -11.23 4.36
C ASN A 149 -1.73 -11.51 4.50
N ASN A 150 -2.30 -11.21 5.66
CA ASN A 150 -3.73 -11.37 5.91
C ASN A 150 -4.57 -10.40 5.07
N ILE A 151 -4.12 -9.16 4.86
CA ILE A 151 -4.75 -8.22 3.94
C ILE A 151 -4.73 -8.79 2.53
N PHE A 152 -3.57 -9.25 2.04
CA PHE A 152 -3.46 -9.85 0.71
C PHE A 152 -4.43 -11.01 0.51
N LYS A 153 -4.49 -11.94 1.49
CA LYS A 153 -5.41 -13.08 1.45
C LYS A 153 -6.87 -12.63 1.41
N THR A 154 -7.25 -11.71 2.31
CA THR A 154 -8.63 -11.24 2.42
C THR A 154 -9.09 -10.53 1.15
N GLU A 155 -8.26 -9.66 0.58
CA GLU A 155 -8.60 -9.00 -0.68
C GLU A 155 -8.61 -9.96 -1.87
N SER A 156 -7.74 -10.96 -1.85
CA SER A 156 -7.76 -12.02 -2.87
C SER A 156 -9.08 -12.80 -2.83
N ASP A 157 -9.58 -13.12 -1.64
CA ASP A 157 -10.86 -13.82 -1.48
C ASP A 157 -12.04 -12.95 -1.98
N ILE A 158 -12.00 -11.63 -1.74
CA ILE A 158 -13.00 -10.67 -2.25
C ILE A 158 -12.95 -10.59 -3.79
N VAL A 159 -11.77 -10.39 -4.35
CA VAL A 159 -11.57 -10.23 -5.81
C VAL A 159 -11.82 -11.53 -6.58
N HIS A 160 -11.54 -12.67 -5.96
CA HIS A 160 -11.72 -14.00 -6.55
C HIS A 160 -12.98 -14.70 -6.06
N PHE A 161 -14.01 -13.95 -5.63
CA PHE A 161 -15.37 -14.47 -5.41
C PHE A 161 -16.05 -14.87 -6.74
N LYS A 162 -15.36 -15.66 -7.56
CA LYS A 162 -15.92 -16.33 -8.72
C LYS A 162 -16.50 -17.62 -8.21
N ASN A 163 -17.83 -17.70 -8.06
CA ASN A 163 -18.49 -19.00 -8.12
C ASN A 163 -18.01 -19.64 -9.42
N LYS A 164 -17.30 -20.77 -9.34
CA LYS A 164 -16.60 -21.42 -10.48
C LYS A 164 -17.51 -21.70 -11.70
N HIS A 165 -18.81 -21.49 -11.57
CA HIS A 165 -19.85 -21.74 -12.57
C HIS A 165 -20.47 -20.49 -13.21
N SER A 166 -20.12 -19.26 -12.81
CA SER A 166 -20.66 -18.04 -13.44
C SER A 166 -19.76 -17.51 -14.57
N SER A 167 -20.39 -17.01 -15.63
CA SER A 167 -19.67 -16.29 -16.70
C SER A 167 -19.21 -14.93 -16.17
N THR A 168 -18.18 -14.34 -16.78
CA THR A 168 -17.67 -13.01 -16.38
C THR A 168 -18.78 -11.94 -16.42
N ALA A 169 -19.70 -12.03 -17.39
CA ALA A 169 -20.82 -11.11 -17.49
C ALA A 169 -21.79 -11.24 -16.29
N ILE A 170 -22.15 -12.48 -15.91
CA ILE A 170 -23.02 -12.74 -14.74
C ILE A 170 -22.36 -12.27 -13.45
N TYR A 171 -21.05 -12.49 -13.30
CA TYR A 171 -20.29 -12.03 -12.14
C TYR A 171 -20.28 -10.51 -12.01
N LEU A 172 -19.99 -9.79 -13.12
CA LEU A 172 -20.04 -8.32 -13.12
C LEU A 172 -21.45 -7.80 -12.86
N GLU A 173 -22.47 -8.47 -13.39
CA GLU A 173 -23.87 -8.13 -13.15
C GLU A 173 -24.28 -8.39 -11.69
N GLU A 174 -23.78 -9.46 -11.06
CA GLU A 174 -23.96 -9.73 -9.63
C GLU A 174 -23.32 -8.65 -8.77
N ILE A 175 -22.11 -8.18 -9.11
CA ILE A 175 -21.44 -7.06 -8.42
C ILE A 175 -22.27 -5.77 -8.52
N ILE A 176 -22.82 -5.48 -9.71
CA ILE A 176 -23.70 -4.32 -9.90
C ILE A 176 -25.00 -4.47 -9.09
N LYS A 177 -25.59 -5.67 -9.10
CA LYS A 177 -26.87 -5.96 -8.41
C LYS A 177 -26.75 -6.02 -6.89
N THR A 178 -25.61 -6.46 -6.36
CA THR A 178 -25.39 -6.58 -4.92
C THR A 178 -25.15 -5.25 -4.23
N ASP A 179 -24.92 -4.16 -4.97
CA ASP A 179 -24.66 -2.82 -4.44
C ASP A 179 -23.70 -2.87 -3.25
N ILE A 180 -22.57 -3.57 -3.41
CA ILE A 180 -21.59 -3.74 -2.32
C ILE A 180 -21.01 -2.36 -2.02
N LYS A 181 -21.58 -1.72 -1.00
CA LYS A 181 -21.17 -0.41 -0.55
C LYS A 181 -19.78 -0.49 0.05
N PHE A 182 -18.92 0.41 -0.41
CA PHE A 182 -17.58 0.60 0.08
C PHE A 182 -17.54 0.77 1.62
N ASN A 183 -16.79 -0.10 2.30
CA ASN A 183 -16.63 -0.01 3.75
C ASN A 183 -15.40 0.84 4.12
N GLN A 184 -15.67 2.11 4.38
CA GLN A 184 -14.65 3.11 4.75
C GLN A 184 -13.83 2.72 5.98
N ASN A 185 -14.44 2.10 7.00
CA ASN A 185 -13.74 1.73 8.22
C ASN A 185 -12.74 0.62 7.97
N ILE A 186 -13.10 -0.37 7.15
CA ILE A 186 -12.20 -1.44 6.73
C ILE A 186 -11.05 -0.86 5.91
N LEU A 187 -11.29 0.05 4.97
CA LEU A 187 -10.21 0.68 4.20
C LEU A 187 -9.24 1.44 5.12
N LYS A 188 -9.75 2.25 6.06
CA LYS A 188 -8.91 2.98 7.02
C LYS A 188 -8.01 2.04 7.80
N GLN A 189 -8.56 0.94 8.31
CA GLN A 189 -7.80 -0.06 9.06
C GLN A 189 -6.69 -0.68 8.19
N ARG A 190 -7.01 -1.09 6.96
CA ARG A 190 -6.05 -1.68 6.03
C ARG A 190 -4.92 -0.70 5.68
N ILE A 191 -5.24 0.54 5.33
CA ILE A 191 -4.23 1.57 5.04
C ILE A 191 -3.40 1.89 6.27
N ASN A 192 -3.99 1.92 7.47
CA ASN A 192 -3.21 2.11 8.68
C ASN A 192 -2.21 0.97 8.92
N SER A 193 -2.64 -0.30 8.75
CA SER A 193 -1.72 -1.45 8.86
C SER A 193 -0.61 -1.41 7.82
N ILE A 194 -0.94 -1.09 6.55
CA ILE A 194 0.05 -0.95 5.48
C ILE A 194 1.03 0.19 5.77
N HIS A 195 0.52 1.33 6.22
CA HIS A 195 1.31 2.49 6.59
C HIS A 195 2.30 2.15 7.70
N VAL A 196 1.83 1.58 8.82
CA VAL A 196 2.70 1.17 9.93
C VAL A 196 3.78 0.18 9.45
N PHE A 197 3.40 -0.83 8.65
CA PHE A 197 4.38 -1.75 8.09
C PHE A 197 5.44 -1.03 7.23
N CYS A 198 5.02 -0.17 6.31
CA CYS A 198 5.91 0.51 5.36
C CYS A 198 6.82 1.54 6.03
N ILE A 199 6.33 2.23 7.06
CA ILE A 199 7.11 3.23 7.79
C ILE A 199 8.05 2.55 8.81
N ASP A 200 7.56 1.59 9.59
CA ASP A 200 8.31 1.08 10.74
C ASP A 200 9.17 -0.14 10.41
N LEU A 201 8.69 -1.06 9.55
CA LEU A 201 9.34 -2.36 9.33
C LEU A 201 10.04 -2.45 7.98
N LEU A 202 9.39 -2.03 6.90
CA LEU A 202 9.93 -2.16 5.54
C LEU A 202 11.33 -1.55 5.35
N PRO A 203 11.69 -0.37 5.90
CA PRO A 203 13.04 0.19 5.74
C PRO A 203 14.11 -0.70 6.39
N ARG A 204 13.77 -1.37 7.51
CA ARG A 204 14.65 -2.30 8.20
C ARG A 204 14.83 -3.60 7.42
N ILE A 205 13.74 -4.12 6.84
CA ILE A 205 13.80 -5.29 5.95
C ILE A 205 14.74 -4.99 4.78
N LEU A 206 14.52 -3.86 4.10
CA LEU A 206 15.28 -3.42 2.92
C LEU A 206 16.69 -2.91 3.26
N LYS A 207 17.05 -2.80 4.54
CA LYS A 207 18.35 -2.28 5.02
C LYS A 207 18.68 -0.90 4.45
N ILE A 208 17.68 -0.03 4.43
CA ILE A 208 17.82 1.34 3.91
C ILE A 208 18.80 2.13 4.80
N ASP A 209 19.82 2.72 4.17
CA ASP A 209 20.82 3.55 4.84
C ASP A 209 20.59 5.02 4.51
N PHE A 210 20.07 5.75 5.49
CA PHE A 210 19.81 7.19 5.38
C PHE A 210 21.07 7.99 5.00
N ASN A 211 22.27 7.54 5.38
CA ASN A 211 23.48 8.27 5.06
C ASN A 211 23.78 8.26 3.56
N LYS A 212 23.33 7.21 2.86
CA LYS A 212 23.52 7.04 1.42
C LYS A 212 22.44 7.72 0.57
N PHE A 213 21.43 8.31 1.20
CA PHE A 213 20.46 9.13 0.47
C PHE A 213 21.13 10.34 -0.19
N SER A 214 20.70 10.64 -1.41
CA SER A 214 20.93 11.93 -2.05
C SER A 214 20.34 13.06 -1.19
N MET A 215 20.78 14.30 -1.42
CA MET A 215 20.28 15.44 -0.65
C MET A 215 18.76 15.61 -0.76
N ASN A 216 18.18 15.35 -1.94
CA ASN A 216 16.74 15.41 -2.17
C ASN A 216 15.99 14.33 -1.36
N GLN A 217 16.47 13.08 -1.40
CA GLN A 217 15.89 11.98 -0.61
C GLN A 217 15.99 12.23 0.89
N LYS A 218 17.10 12.80 1.37
CA LYS A 218 17.24 13.19 2.79
C LYS A 218 16.19 14.21 3.19
N MET A 219 15.98 15.24 2.38
CA MET A 219 14.98 16.28 2.66
C MET A 219 13.57 15.69 2.70
N GLU A 220 13.21 14.84 1.73
CA GLU A 220 11.89 14.19 1.70
C GLU A 220 11.71 13.20 2.86
N TYR A 221 12.72 12.42 3.20
CA TYR A 221 12.66 11.50 4.34
C TYR A 221 12.54 12.24 5.67
N ILE A 222 13.29 13.33 5.87
CA ILE A 222 13.16 14.19 7.05
C ILE A 222 11.75 14.77 7.13
N ASN A 223 11.20 15.23 6.01
CA ASN A 223 9.85 15.75 5.94
C ASN A 223 8.81 14.67 6.31
N LEU A 224 8.93 13.46 5.75
CA LEU A 224 8.10 12.32 6.11
C LEU A 224 8.14 12.06 7.62
N VAL A 225 9.35 11.97 8.21
CA VAL A 225 9.55 11.73 9.65
C VAL A 225 8.97 12.85 10.52
N ASN A 226 9.09 14.11 10.09
CA ASN A 226 8.54 15.25 10.83
C ASN A 226 7.00 15.26 10.87
N TYR A 227 6.34 14.66 9.88
CA TYR A 227 4.88 14.49 9.86
C TYR A 227 4.40 13.22 10.58
N LEU A 228 5.30 12.31 10.96
CA LEU A 228 5.00 11.17 11.83
C LEU A 228 5.00 11.54 13.32
N LYS A 229 5.81 12.53 13.71
CA LYS A 229 5.81 13.03 15.08
C LYS A 229 4.51 13.82 15.32
N PRO A 230 3.83 13.66 16.46
CA PRO A 230 2.72 14.52 16.81
C PRO A 230 3.24 15.96 16.84
N LYS A 231 2.81 16.79 15.87
CA LYS A 231 3.03 18.22 15.95
C LYS A 231 2.29 18.70 17.21
N PRO A 232 2.93 19.40 18.15
CA PRO A 232 2.19 20.04 19.22
C PRO A 232 1.14 20.91 18.54
N PHE A 233 -0.15 20.64 18.80
CA PHE A 233 -1.23 21.48 18.32
C PHE A 233 -0.94 22.90 18.83
N LYS A 234 -0.54 23.80 17.94
CA LYS A 234 -0.62 25.23 18.22
C LYS A 234 -2.09 25.58 18.09
N ASN A 235 -2.75 25.68 19.23
CA ASN A 235 -4.02 26.39 19.34
C ASN A 235 -3.73 27.87 19.05
N ASN A 236 -3.97 28.30 17.81
CA ASN A 236 -4.19 29.69 17.49
C ASN A 236 -5.56 29.80 16.82
#